data_AF-A0AAV9ZH74-F1
#
_entry.id   AF-A0AAV9ZH74-F1
#
_cell.length_a   1.000
_cell.length_b   1.000
_cell.length_c   1.000
_cell.angle_alpha   90.00
_cell.angle_beta   90.00
_cell.angle_gamma   90.00
#
_symmetry.space_group_name_H-M   'P 1'
#
loop_
_entity.id
_entity.type
_entity.pdbx_description
1 polymer ?
#
loop_
_entity_poly.entity_id
_entity_poly.type
_entity_poly.pdbx_seq_one_letter_code
_entity_poly.pdbx_strand_id
1 'polypeptide(L)'
;LVFRWVFIPWLQRELDAYRDRDNNTAKRADRNKVLPHGVPNHMYEFPENYGVLDFKVKVDPEAVTHVRNLYAPPDHDVFQLVPEGFAILATEFYAEINSPPITRSNVWEVYMEILLRFEHLDNIHRVPENFDECWGYALTIARDDHEEDMALLPNLTPLESDPANYYMGGVNNGRGLDDSQEAHLNQMMENDDPLPPGVNDIEEGEEILAWFSDEEDEQEEGLGFD
;
A
#
# COMPACT_ATOMS: atom_id res chain seq x y z
N LEU A 1 -4.11 1.57 -16.98
CA LEU A 1 -5.37 1.59 -16.20
C LEU A 1 -5.85 0.20 -15.79
N VAL A 2 -5.82 -0.81 -16.68
CA VAL A 2 -6.15 -2.22 -16.35
C VAL A 2 -5.40 -2.71 -15.10
N PHE A 3 -4.11 -2.41 -15.00
CA PHE A 3 -3.29 -2.79 -13.84
C PHE A 3 -3.87 -2.25 -12.53
N ARG A 4 -4.21 -0.96 -12.47
CA ARG A 4 -4.78 -0.32 -11.26
C ARG A 4 -6.12 -0.94 -10.88
N TRP A 5 -6.95 -1.27 -11.87
CA TRP A 5 -8.26 -1.87 -11.64
C TRP A 5 -8.17 -3.29 -11.09
N VAL A 6 -7.21 -4.11 -11.55
CA VAL A 6 -7.05 -5.50 -11.12
C VAL A 6 -6.20 -5.62 -9.84
N PHE A 7 -5.01 -5.03 -9.85
CA PHE A 7 -3.99 -5.28 -8.81
C PHE A 7 -4.23 -4.50 -7.52
N ILE A 8 -4.71 -3.25 -7.57
CA ILE A 8 -4.86 -2.46 -6.35
C ILE A 8 -5.93 -3.07 -5.42
N PRO A 9 -7.15 -3.42 -5.89
CA PRO A 9 -8.13 -4.08 -5.03
C PRO A 9 -7.67 -5.45 -4.54
N TRP A 10 -6.99 -6.23 -5.38
CA TRP A 10 -6.42 -7.50 -4.98
C TRP A 10 -5.36 -7.34 -3.88
N LEU A 11 -4.39 -6.44 -4.07
CA LEU A 11 -3.35 -6.16 -3.09
C LEU A 11 -3.93 -5.66 -1.77
N GLN A 12 -4.93 -4.77 -1.82
CA GLN A 12 -5.61 -4.28 -0.63
C GLN A 12 -6.22 -5.45 0.16
N ARG A 13 -6.89 -6.38 -0.52
CA ARG A 13 -7.48 -7.57 0.10
C ARG A 13 -6.42 -8.48 0.74
N GLU A 14 -5.29 -8.70 0.07
CA GLU A 14 -4.18 -9.49 0.63
C GLU A 14 -3.53 -8.81 1.85
N LEU A 15 -3.40 -7.48 1.82
CA LEU A 15 -2.89 -6.71 2.96
C LEU A 15 -3.84 -6.75 4.14
N ASP A 16 -5.16 -6.68 3.90
CA ASP A 16 -6.17 -6.82 4.94
C ASP A 16 -6.13 -8.24 5.56
N ALA A 17 -6.02 -9.28 4.73
CA ALA A 17 -5.85 -10.65 5.21
C ALA A 17 -4.55 -10.83 6.02
N TYR A 18 -3.45 -10.24 5.56
CA TYR A 18 -2.18 -10.23 6.29
C TYR A 18 -2.32 -9.53 7.65
N ARG A 19 -2.94 -8.34 7.67
CA ARG A 19 -3.19 -7.58 8.90
C ARG A 19 -3.97 -8.44 9.90
N ASP A 20 -5.04 -9.08 9.44
CA ASP A 20 -5.91 -9.87 10.29
C ASP A 20 -5.16 -11.10 10.83
N ARG A 21 -4.41 -11.82 9.99
CA ARG A 21 -3.55 -12.92 10.43
C ARG A 21 -2.52 -12.45 11.45
N ASP A 22 -1.79 -11.37 11.15
CA ASP A 22 -0.68 -10.90 11.97
C ASP A 22 -1.14 -10.45 13.36
N ASN A 23 -2.28 -9.73 13.41
CA ASN A 23 -2.87 -9.20 14.64
C ASN A 23 -3.62 -10.25 15.47
N ASN A 24 -4.07 -11.36 14.86
CA ASN A 24 -4.75 -12.46 15.55
C ASN A 24 -3.83 -13.66 15.87
N THR A 25 -2.58 -13.67 15.38
CA THR A 25 -1.63 -14.74 15.68
C THR A 25 -0.77 -14.42 16.90
N ALA A 26 -0.61 -15.39 17.79
CA ALA A 26 0.27 -15.26 18.95
C ALA A 26 1.74 -15.18 18.51
N LYS A 27 2.44 -14.11 18.89
CA LYS A 27 3.87 -13.98 18.60
C LYS A 27 4.69 -14.90 19.50
N ARG A 28 5.81 -15.39 18.98
CA ARG A 28 6.79 -16.15 19.77
C ARG A 28 7.23 -15.33 20.98
N ALA A 29 7.23 -15.95 22.16
CA ALA A 29 7.70 -15.31 23.38
C ALA A 29 9.21 -15.05 23.31
N ASP A 30 9.61 -13.83 23.66
CA ASP A 30 11.01 -13.41 23.77
C ASP A 30 11.29 -12.94 25.19
N ARG A 31 12.23 -13.59 25.88
CA ARG A 31 12.60 -13.31 27.26
C ARG A 31 13.28 -11.95 27.45
N ASN A 32 13.78 -11.35 26.38
CA ASN A 32 14.41 -10.02 26.42
C ASN A 32 13.39 -8.88 26.26
N LYS A 33 12.13 -9.19 25.93
CA LYS A 33 11.07 -8.21 25.72
C LYS A 33 10.34 -7.94 27.03
N VAL A 34 10.26 -6.67 27.42
CA VAL A 34 9.50 -6.21 28.60
C VAL A 34 7.99 -6.08 28.36
N LEU A 35 7.55 -6.16 27.10
CA LEU A 35 6.14 -6.07 26.72
C LEU A 35 5.44 -7.43 26.86
N PRO A 36 4.12 -7.44 27.11
CA PRO A 36 3.40 -8.68 27.32
C PRO A 36 3.37 -9.55 26.06
N HIS A 37 3.24 -10.85 26.28
CA HIS A 37 3.21 -11.87 25.24
C HIS A 37 1.79 -12.36 25.03
N GLY A 38 1.34 -12.41 23.78
CA GLY A 38 0.02 -12.90 23.45
C GLY A 38 -0.36 -12.56 22.01
N VAL A 39 -1.63 -12.83 21.69
CA VAL A 39 -2.25 -12.37 20.45
C VAL A 39 -2.47 -10.86 20.56
N PRO A 40 -1.95 -10.03 19.62
CA PRO A 40 -2.06 -8.58 19.69
C PRO A 40 -3.49 -8.06 19.91
N ASN A 41 -4.47 -8.53 19.13
CA ASN A 41 -5.87 -8.11 19.27
C ASN A 41 -6.46 -8.50 20.63
N HIS A 42 -6.21 -9.72 21.11
CA HIS A 42 -6.71 -10.17 22.41
C HIS A 42 -6.07 -9.42 23.58
N MET A 43 -4.76 -9.12 23.49
CA MET A 43 -4.04 -8.32 24.48
C MET A 43 -4.51 -6.87 24.46
N TYR A 44 -4.84 -6.35 23.27
CA TYR A 44 -5.47 -5.06 23.14
C TYR A 44 -6.84 -5.10 23.81
N GLU A 45 -7.76 -6.01 23.48
CA GLU A 45 -9.11 -6.03 24.04
C GLU A 45 -9.16 -6.32 25.54
N PHE A 46 -8.35 -7.27 26.03
CA PHE A 46 -8.38 -7.78 27.41
C PHE A 46 -7.01 -7.68 28.11
N PRO A 47 -6.49 -6.46 28.38
CA PRO A 47 -5.17 -6.28 28.98
C PRO A 47 -5.05 -6.87 30.39
N GLU A 48 -6.16 -6.97 31.13
CA GLU A 48 -6.21 -7.54 32.49
C GLU A 48 -5.72 -9.00 32.51
N ASN A 49 -6.01 -9.78 31.45
CA ASN A 49 -5.59 -11.17 31.33
C ASN A 49 -4.06 -11.33 31.17
N TYR A 50 -3.36 -10.24 30.83
CA TYR A 50 -1.92 -10.19 30.62
C TYR A 50 -1.19 -9.40 31.72
N GLY A 51 -1.90 -8.99 32.78
CA GLY A 51 -1.32 -8.22 33.88
C GLY A 51 -0.85 -6.82 33.49
N VAL A 52 -1.41 -6.25 32.42
CA VAL A 52 -1.10 -4.90 31.93
C VAL A 52 -2.23 -3.91 32.18
N LEU A 53 -1.86 -2.63 32.30
CA LEU A 53 -2.80 -1.53 32.40
C LEU A 53 -3.36 -1.16 31.01
N ASP A 54 -4.64 -0.82 30.95
CA ASP A 54 -5.27 -0.31 29.73
C ASP A 54 -4.98 1.18 29.55
N PHE A 55 -4.24 1.53 28.50
CA PHE A 55 -3.94 2.91 28.12
C PHE A 55 -4.69 3.36 26.85
N LYS A 56 -5.76 2.66 26.45
CA LYS A 56 -6.51 3.00 25.24
C LYS A 56 -7.12 4.39 25.32
N VAL A 57 -6.95 5.14 24.23
CA VAL A 57 -7.76 6.33 23.96
C VAL A 57 -9.01 5.85 23.21
N LYS A 58 -10.15 5.84 23.90
CA LYS A 58 -11.43 5.49 23.27
C LYS A 58 -11.87 6.65 22.39
N VAL A 59 -11.78 6.45 21.07
CA VAL A 59 -12.32 7.39 20.09
C VAL A 59 -13.75 6.98 19.76
N ASP A 60 -14.66 7.94 19.77
CA ASP A 60 -16.04 7.73 19.37
C ASP A 60 -16.12 7.42 17.85
N PRO A 61 -16.69 6.26 17.45
CA PRO A 61 -16.85 5.90 16.04
C PRO A 61 -17.63 6.94 15.23
N GLU A 62 -18.60 7.62 15.85
CA GLU A 62 -19.37 8.67 15.18
C GLU A 62 -18.49 9.88 14.86
N ALA A 63 -17.58 10.25 15.76
CA ALA A 63 -16.63 11.33 15.53
C ALA A 63 -15.66 11.00 14.38
N VAL A 64 -15.16 9.76 14.30
CA VAL A 64 -14.30 9.32 13.18
C VAL A 64 -15.06 9.36 11.86
N THR A 65 -16.32 8.91 11.86
CA THR A 65 -17.18 8.93 10.67
C THR A 65 -17.46 10.37 10.23
N HIS A 66 -17.71 11.27 11.17
CA HIS A 66 -17.90 12.69 10.89
C HIS A 66 -16.66 13.33 10.28
N VAL A 67 -15.47 13.10 10.86
CA VAL A 67 -14.18 13.59 10.35
C VAL A 67 -13.89 13.02 8.96
N ARG A 68 -14.16 11.72 8.74
CA ARG A 68 -14.04 11.10 7.42
C ARG A 68 -14.94 11.81 6.41
N ASN A 69 -16.22 12.01 6.71
CA ASN A 69 -17.13 12.69 5.79
C ASN A 69 -16.77 14.16 5.55
N LEU A 70 -16.14 14.83 6.52
CA LEU A 70 -15.73 16.23 6.42
C LEU A 70 -14.49 16.43 5.54
N TYR A 71 -13.48 15.56 5.68
CA TYR A 71 -12.18 15.75 5.03
C TYR A 71 -11.90 14.78 3.88
N ALA A 72 -12.52 13.60 3.91
CA ALA A 72 -12.31 12.53 2.94
C ALA A 72 -13.66 11.86 2.60
N PRO A 73 -14.60 12.61 1.98
CA PRO A 73 -15.89 12.04 1.61
C PRO A 73 -15.69 10.84 0.67
N PRO A 74 -16.54 9.81 0.74
CA PRO A 74 -16.39 8.60 -0.07
C PRO A 74 -16.46 8.88 -1.58
N ASP A 75 -17.13 9.96 -1.96
CA ASP A 75 -17.29 10.39 -3.36
C ASP A 75 -16.11 11.25 -3.86
N HIS A 76 -15.01 11.35 -3.10
CA HIS A 76 -13.85 12.15 -3.50
C HIS A 76 -13.04 11.46 -4.61
N ASP A 77 -12.65 12.22 -5.64
CA ASP A 77 -11.90 11.73 -6.81
C ASP A 77 -10.60 11.00 -6.46
N VAL A 78 -9.98 11.31 -5.32
CA VAL A 78 -8.77 10.61 -4.83
C VAL A 78 -9.01 9.11 -4.58
N PHE A 79 -10.24 8.70 -4.35
CA PHE A 79 -10.62 7.28 -4.18
C PHE A 79 -10.98 6.61 -5.51
N GLN A 80 -11.02 7.37 -6.61
CA GLN A 80 -11.24 6.85 -7.94
C GLN A 80 -9.93 6.26 -8.50
N LEU A 81 -9.75 4.95 -8.32
CA LEU A 81 -8.57 4.22 -8.81
C LEU A 81 -8.36 4.38 -10.33
N VAL A 82 -9.48 4.45 -11.06
CA VAL A 82 -9.54 4.49 -12.52
C VAL A 82 -10.77 5.28 -12.96
N PRO A 83 -10.72 6.08 -14.05
CA PRO A 83 -11.87 6.81 -14.56
C PRO A 83 -13.12 5.94 -14.71
N GLU A 84 -14.29 6.47 -14.35
CA GLU A 84 -15.56 5.74 -14.30
C GLU A 84 -15.88 5.00 -15.60
N GLY A 85 -15.74 5.66 -16.74
CA GLY A 85 -16.02 5.04 -18.03
C GLY A 85 -15.13 3.82 -18.31
N PHE A 86 -13.87 3.83 -17.87
CA PHE A 86 -12.99 2.66 -17.99
C PHE A 86 -13.45 1.56 -17.03
N ALA A 87 -13.82 1.91 -15.79
CA ALA A 87 -14.26 0.95 -14.79
C ALA A 87 -15.52 0.19 -15.25
N ILE A 88 -16.44 0.86 -15.94
CA ILE A 88 -17.62 0.23 -16.54
C ILE A 88 -17.20 -0.83 -17.56
N LEU A 89 -16.36 -0.45 -18.54
CA LEU A 89 -15.88 -1.38 -19.57
C LEU A 89 -15.08 -2.55 -18.98
N ALA A 90 -14.20 -2.27 -18.01
CA ALA A 90 -13.44 -3.30 -17.32
C ALA A 90 -14.34 -4.29 -16.59
N THR A 91 -15.43 -3.80 -15.97
CA THR A 91 -16.44 -4.63 -15.31
C THR A 91 -17.20 -5.50 -16.31
N GLU A 92 -17.55 -4.96 -17.48
CA GLU A 92 -18.17 -5.73 -18.56
C GLU A 92 -17.25 -6.86 -19.05
N PHE A 93 -15.97 -6.57 -19.34
CA PHE A 93 -15.02 -7.61 -19.75
C PHE A 93 -14.76 -8.65 -18.67
N TYR A 94 -14.72 -8.22 -17.42
CA TYR A 94 -14.59 -9.13 -16.29
C TYR A 94 -15.79 -10.06 -16.16
N ALA A 95 -17.01 -9.56 -16.38
CA ALA A 95 -18.21 -10.38 -16.42
C ALA A 95 -18.18 -11.39 -17.59
N GLU A 96 -17.65 -10.99 -18.75
CA GLU A 96 -17.53 -11.85 -19.93
C GLU A 96 -16.49 -12.98 -19.78
N ILE A 97 -15.50 -12.85 -18.89
CA ILE A 97 -14.58 -13.94 -18.52
C ILE A 97 -15.11 -14.81 -17.38
N ASN A 98 -16.40 -14.67 -17.02
CA ASN A 98 -17.09 -15.36 -15.92
C ASN A 98 -16.69 -14.91 -14.50
N SER A 99 -16.10 -13.73 -14.35
CA SER A 99 -15.75 -13.16 -13.03
C SER A 99 -14.97 -14.13 -12.11
N PRO A 100 -13.84 -14.71 -12.56
CA PRO A 100 -13.09 -15.66 -11.75
C PRO A 100 -12.55 -14.97 -10.48
N PRO A 101 -12.60 -15.62 -9.30
CA PRO A 101 -12.09 -15.01 -8.08
C PRO A 101 -10.61 -14.69 -8.22
N ILE A 102 -10.21 -13.43 -8.12
CA ILE A 102 -8.81 -13.03 -8.27
C ILE A 102 -8.00 -13.61 -7.11
N THR A 103 -6.97 -14.40 -7.38
CA THR A 103 -6.01 -15.01 -6.47
C THR A 103 -4.59 -14.73 -6.98
N ARG A 104 -3.56 -15.01 -6.16
CA ARG A 104 -2.16 -14.83 -6.57
C ARG A 104 -1.81 -15.60 -7.85
N SER A 105 -2.37 -16.78 -8.06
CA SER A 105 -2.08 -17.63 -9.21
C SER A 105 -2.75 -17.16 -10.50
N ASN A 106 -3.93 -16.53 -10.42
CA ASN A 106 -4.71 -16.15 -11.60
C ASN A 106 -4.75 -14.64 -11.88
N VAL A 107 -4.27 -13.79 -10.96
CA VAL A 107 -4.34 -12.32 -11.10
C VAL A 107 -3.69 -11.84 -12.40
N TRP A 108 -2.59 -12.46 -12.80
CA TRP A 108 -1.92 -12.18 -14.06
C TRP A 108 -2.71 -12.63 -15.28
N GLU A 109 -3.36 -13.80 -15.22
CA GLU A 109 -4.19 -14.31 -16.32
C GLU A 109 -5.41 -13.42 -16.53
N VAL A 110 -6.10 -13.04 -15.45
CA VAL A 110 -7.22 -12.10 -15.47
C VAL A 110 -6.80 -10.75 -16.02
N TYR A 111 -5.63 -10.25 -15.58
CA TYR A 111 -5.06 -9.01 -16.10
C TYR A 111 -4.82 -9.08 -17.61
N MET A 112 -4.17 -10.14 -18.09
CA MET A 112 -3.86 -10.31 -19.52
C MET A 112 -5.12 -10.44 -20.38
N GLU A 113 -6.13 -11.17 -19.91
CA GLU A 113 -7.40 -11.34 -20.64
C GLU A 113 -8.18 -10.03 -20.77
N ILE A 114 -8.26 -9.25 -19.68
CA ILE A 114 -8.88 -7.93 -19.72
C ILE A 114 -8.07 -7.00 -20.64
N LEU A 115 -6.74 -7.02 -20.53
CA LEU A 115 -5.85 -6.21 -21.37
C LEU A 115 -6.04 -6.52 -22.85
N LEU A 116 -6.06 -7.79 -23.23
CA LEU A 116 -6.25 -8.24 -24.61
C LEU A 116 -7.58 -7.73 -25.19
N ARG A 117 -8.64 -7.70 -24.39
CA ARG A 117 -9.95 -7.18 -24.82
C ARG A 117 -9.94 -5.68 -25.04
N PHE A 118 -9.23 -4.92 -24.20
CA PHE A 118 -9.01 -3.49 -24.41
C PHE A 118 -8.18 -3.23 -25.67
N GLU A 119 -7.10 -3.99 -25.88
CA GLU A 119 -6.30 -3.90 -27.12
C GLU A 119 -7.12 -4.24 -28.36
N HIS A 120 -8.00 -5.24 -28.28
CA HIS A 120 -8.90 -5.59 -29.39
C HIS A 120 -9.89 -4.46 -29.71
N LEU A 121 -10.42 -3.77 -28.68
CA LEU A 121 -11.29 -2.61 -28.88
C LEU A 121 -10.58 -1.41 -29.49
N ASP A 122 -9.34 -1.17 -29.08
CA ASP A 122 -8.51 -0.09 -29.61
C ASP A 122 -8.16 -0.34 -31.09
N ASN A 123 -7.82 -1.59 -31.42
CA ASN A 123 -7.60 -2.03 -32.80
C ASN A 123 -8.84 -1.88 -33.71
N ILE A 124 -10.05 -1.89 -33.14
CA ILE A 124 -11.31 -1.69 -33.88
C ILE A 124 -11.69 -0.19 -33.93
N HIS A 125 -10.87 0.71 -33.36
CA HIS A 125 -11.13 2.16 -33.24
C HIS A 125 -12.52 2.45 -32.66
N ARG A 126 -12.97 1.62 -31.73
CA ARG A 126 -14.28 1.75 -31.08
C ARG A 126 -14.20 2.48 -29.74
N VAL A 127 -12.98 2.82 -29.30
CA VAL A 127 -12.75 3.65 -28.13
C VAL A 127 -13.22 5.06 -28.47
N PRO A 128 -14.22 5.62 -27.76
CA PRO A 128 -14.72 6.95 -28.06
C PRO A 128 -13.63 8.01 -27.77
N GLU A 129 -13.45 9.01 -28.64
CA GLU A 129 -12.35 10.02 -28.57
C GLU A 129 -12.23 10.76 -27.23
N ASN A 130 -13.33 10.86 -26.47
CA ASN A 130 -13.37 11.47 -25.13
C ASN A 130 -12.67 10.64 -24.03
N PHE A 131 -12.32 9.38 -24.30
CA PHE A 131 -11.63 8.53 -23.34
C PHE A 131 -10.11 8.77 -23.31
N ASP A 132 -9.50 9.10 -24.45
CA ASP A 132 -8.06 9.37 -24.52
C ASP A 132 -7.65 10.63 -23.74
N GLU A 133 -8.49 11.66 -23.74
CA GLU A 133 -8.26 12.88 -22.94
C GLU A 133 -8.35 12.58 -21.42
N CYS A 134 -9.38 11.85 -20.99
CA CYS A 134 -9.55 11.44 -19.59
C CYS A 134 -8.47 10.46 -19.11
N TRP A 135 -8.00 9.57 -19.99
CA TRP A 135 -7.01 8.54 -19.64
C TRP A 135 -5.58 9.07 -19.69
N GLY A 136 -5.28 9.96 -20.64
CA GLY A 136 -4.01 10.66 -20.74
C GLY A 136 -3.74 11.52 -19.52
N TYR A 137 -4.76 12.19 -18.98
CA TYR A 137 -4.65 12.98 -17.75
C TYR A 137 -4.34 12.11 -16.50
N ALA A 138 -5.04 10.98 -16.33
CA ALA A 138 -4.81 10.07 -15.20
C ALA A 138 -3.46 9.32 -15.22
N LEU A 139 -2.83 9.21 -16.41
CA LEU A 139 -1.49 8.67 -16.59
C LEU A 139 -0.40 9.73 -16.37
N THR A 140 -0.66 10.99 -16.70
CA THR A 140 0.27 12.11 -16.51
C THR A 140 0.39 12.54 -15.05
N ILE A 141 -0.68 12.49 -14.24
CA ILE A 141 -0.60 12.72 -12.78
C ILE A 141 0.23 11.64 -12.06
N ALA A 142 0.22 10.42 -12.58
CA ALA A 142 0.87 9.28 -11.91
C ALA A 142 2.31 9.03 -12.34
N ARG A 143 2.76 9.70 -13.40
CA ARG A 143 4.18 9.95 -13.60
C ARG A 143 4.49 11.11 -12.67
N ASP A 144 5.53 11.01 -11.85
CA ASP A 144 5.99 11.99 -10.84
C ASP A 144 6.23 13.43 -11.38
N ASP A 145 5.82 13.73 -12.61
CA ASP A 145 6.02 14.97 -13.34
C ASP A 145 4.95 16.02 -13.01
N HIS A 146 3.91 15.67 -12.24
CA HIS A 146 2.86 16.61 -11.82
C HIS A 146 3.22 17.26 -10.48
N GLU A 147 4.13 18.23 -10.53
CA GLU A 147 4.37 19.19 -9.45
C GLU A 147 3.15 20.12 -9.31
N GLU A 148 2.05 19.62 -8.75
CA GLU A 148 1.07 20.53 -8.16
C GLU A 148 1.68 21.09 -6.88
N ASP A 149 2.21 22.31 -6.98
CA ASP A 149 2.56 23.15 -5.83
C ASP A 149 1.32 23.26 -4.93
N MET A 150 1.21 22.36 -3.95
CA MET A 150 0.12 22.37 -3.00
C MET A 150 0.25 23.65 -2.18
N ALA A 151 -0.63 24.61 -2.43
CA ALA A 151 -0.65 25.86 -1.69
C ALA A 151 -0.76 25.56 -0.19
N LEU A 152 0.22 26.04 0.58
CA LEU A 152 0.20 25.90 2.05
C LEU A 152 -1.14 26.38 2.59
N LEU A 153 -1.75 25.60 3.48
CA LEU A 153 -3.00 25.98 4.12
C LEU A 153 -2.86 27.39 4.72
N PRO A 154 -3.85 28.28 4.50
CA PRO A 154 -3.79 29.62 5.06
C PRO A 154 -3.66 29.54 6.58
N ASN A 155 -2.69 30.30 7.13
CA ASN A 155 -2.32 30.37 8.56
C ASN A 155 -1.32 29.32 9.09
N LEU A 156 -0.73 28.48 8.25
CA LEU A 156 0.45 27.71 8.67
C LEU A 156 1.69 28.61 8.65
N THR A 157 2.23 28.92 9.82
CA THR A 157 3.54 29.55 9.95
C THR A 157 4.62 28.47 9.99
N PRO A 158 5.77 28.67 9.32
CA PRO A 158 6.92 27.79 9.50
C PRO A 158 7.28 27.70 10.98
N LEU A 159 7.53 26.49 11.48
CA LEU A 159 7.97 26.29 12.85
C LEU A 159 9.29 27.06 13.06
N GLU A 160 9.28 28.06 13.94
CA GLU A 160 10.50 28.77 14.32
C GLU A 160 11.44 27.81 15.05
N SER A 161 12.68 27.74 14.60
CA SER A 161 13.72 26.97 15.28
C SER A 161 14.07 27.66 16.59
N ASP A 162 13.38 27.30 17.67
CA ASP A 162 13.76 27.71 19.01
C ASP A 162 14.97 26.84 19.45
N PRO A 163 16.15 27.43 19.77
CA PRO A 163 17.28 26.69 20.30
C PRO A 163 16.96 25.93 21.61
N ALA A 164 15.85 26.24 22.28
CA ALA A 164 15.38 25.49 23.45
C ALA A 164 14.51 24.26 23.12
N ASN A 165 13.89 24.20 21.93
CA ASN A 165 13.05 23.09 21.46
C ASN A 165 13.66 22.48 20.19
N TYR A 166 14.83 21.86 20.37
CA TYR A 166 15.57 21.19 19.31
C TYR A 166 14.83 19.91 18.87
N TYR A 167 14.15 19.98 17.73
CA TYR A 167 13.56 18.81 17.08
C TYR A 167 14.68 17.88 16.56
N MET A 168 14.86 16.74 17.22
CA MET A 168 15.89 15.73 16.93
C MET A 168 15.56 14.80 15.74
N GLY A 169 14.50 15.07 14.98
CA GLY A 169 14.00 14.18 13.93
C GLY A 169 14.40 14.64 12.52
N GLY A 170 15.00 13.74 11.74
CA GLY A 170 15.29 13.96 10.31
C GLY A 170 16.58 14.74 10.02
N VAL A 171 17.12 14.56 8.82
CA VAL A 171 18.28 15.34 8.33
C VAL A 171 17.84 16.79 8.15
N ASN A 172 18.60 17.74 8.71
CA ASN A 172 18.35 19.19 8.63
C ASN A 172 16.94 19.62 9.10
N ASN A 173 16.51 19.20 10.31
CA ASN A 173 15.17 19.48 10.85
C ASN A 173 14.03 19.01 9.92
N GLY A 174 14.24 17.90 9.20
CA GLY A 174 13.27 17.35 8.26
C GLY A 174 13.22 18.05 6.89
N ARG A 175 14.18 18.95 6.59
CA ARG A 175 14.30 19.62 5.27
C ARG A 175 15.16 18.85 4.27
N GLY A 176 15.72 17.70 4.66
CA GLY A 176 16.58 16.90 3.79
C GLY A 176 18.02 17.41 3.73
N LEU A 177 18.79 16.92 2.75
CA LEU A 177 20.17 17.34 2.56
C LEU A 177 20.20 18.76 1.99
N ASP A 178 21.08 19.61 2.51
CA ASP A 178 21.38 20.88 1.86
C ASP A 178 22.40 20.70 0.72
N ASP A 179 22.50 21.68 -0.18
CA ASP A 179 23.40 21.63 -1.35
C ASP A 179 24.86 21.31 -0.98
N SER A 180 25.29 21.70 0.22
CA SER A 180 26.66 21.45 0.70
C SER A 180 26.84 20.00 1.16
N GLN A 181 25.82 19.42 1.80
CA GLN A 181 25.77 18.04 2.23
C GLN A 181 25.64 17.10 1.03
N GLU A 182 24.84 17.47 0.04
CA GLU A 182 24.69 16.73 -1.21
C GLU A 182 25.99 16.72 -2.01
N ALA A 183 26.65 17.88 -2.16
CA ALA A 183 27.97 17.97 -2.80
C ALA A 183 29.03 17.14 -2.07
N HIS A 184 28.96 17.08 -0.74
CA HIS A 184 29.88 16.27 0.08
C HIS A 184 29.66 14.77 -0.09
N LEU A 185 28.41 14.30 -0.14
CA LEU A 185 28.08 12.90 -0.39
C LEU A 185 28.47 12.47 -1.80
N ASN A 186 28.24 13.32 -2.80
CA ASN A 186 28.69 13.09 -4.18
C ASN A 186 30.21 12.96 -4.24
N GLN A 187 30.94 13.82 -3.52
CA GLN A 187 32.39 13.72 -3.41
C GLN A 187 32.85 12.43 -2.72
N MET A 188 32.11 11.91 -1.73
CA MET A 188 32.41 10.62 -1.11
C MET A 188 32.21 9.47 -2.08
N MET A 189 31.11 9.46 -2.84
CA MET A 189 30.84 8.45 -3.87
C MET A 189 31.88 8.43 -4.99
N GLU A 190 32.42 9.60 -5.36
CA GLU A 190 33.49 9.69 -6.36
C GLU A 190 34.85 9.20 -5.85
N ASN A 191 35.06 9.17 -4.53
CA ASN A 191 36.30 8.74 -3.90
C ASN A 191 36.27 7.27 -3.43
N ASP A 192 35.14 6.59 -3.53
CA ASP A 192 35.05 5.17 -3.19
C ASP A 192 35.79 4.32 -4.23
N ASP A 193 36.61 3.37 -3.74
CA ASP A 193 37.31 2.41 -4.59
C ASP A 193 36.28 1.63 -5.43
N PRO A 194 36.57 1.35 -6.72
CA PRO A 194 35.65 0.58 -7.55
C PRO A 194 35.38 -0.77 -6.87
N LEU A 195 34.10 -1.12 -6.77
CA LEU A 195 33.67 -2.41 -6.22
C LEU A 195 34.48 -3.53 -6.90
N PRO A 196 34.97 -4.53 -6.13
CA PRO A 196 35.72 -5.63 -6.71
C PRO A 196 34.90 -6.29 -7.83
N PRO A 197 35.54 -6.69 -8.94
CA PRO A 197 34.83 -7.30 -10.07
C PRO A 197 34.09 -8.55 -9.57
N GLY A 198 32.76 -8.55 -9.72
CA GLY A 198 31.85 -9.61 -9.25
C GLY A 198 30.79 -9.19 -8.23
N VAL A 199 30.74 -7.93 -7.77
CA VAL A 199 29.66 -7.45 -6.86
C VAL A 199 28.44 -6.92 -7.62
N ASN A 200 28.60 -6.58 -8.90
CA ASN A 200 27.50 -6.16 -9.79
C ASN A 200 26.96 -7.29 -10.67
N ASP A 201 27.48 -8.51 -10.52
CA ASP A 201 26.86 -9.69 -11.12
C ASP A 201 25.77 -10.19 -10.16
N ILE A 202 24.67 -9.44 -10.09
CA ILE A 202 23.39 -10.10 -9.86
C ILE A 202 23.20 -10.94 -11.12
N GLU A 203 23.59 -12.22 -11.07
CA GLU A 203 23.03 -13.18 -11.99
C GLU A 203 21.51 -13.04 -11.86
N GLU A 204 20.87 -12.56 -12.94
CA GLU A 204 19.43 -12.70 -13.16
C GLU A 204 19.10 -14.20 -13.07
N GLY A 205 18.87 -14.72 -11.86
CA GLY A 205 18.87 -16.17 -11.69
C GLY A 205 18.52 -16.75 -10.32
N GLU A 206 18.30 -15.96 -9.28
CA GLU A 206 17.68 -16.48 -8.05
C GLU A 206 16.41 -15.69 -7.74
N GLU A 207 15.27 -16.26 -8.17
CA GLU A 207 13.96 -15.92 -7.63
C GLU A 207 14.04 -15.96 -6.10
N ILE A 208 13.95 -14.81 -5.45
CA ILE A 208 13.57 -14.76 -4.03
C ILE A 208 12.11 -15.22 -3.98
N LEU A 209 11.93 -16.53 -3.95
CA LEU A 209 10.63 -17.17 -3.83
C LEU A 209 10.13 -16.90 -2.42
N ALA A 210 9.31 -15.87 -2.25
CA ALA A 210 8.54 -15.69 -1.03
C ALA A 210 7.52 -16.84 -0.93
N TRP A 211 7.78 -17.78 -0.04
CA TRP A 211 6.85 -18.86 0.31
C TRP A 211 5.68 -18.26 1.10
N PHE A 212 4.58 -18.02 0.40
CA PHE A 212 3.26 -17.90 1.04
C PHE A 212 2.62 -19.28 0.89
N SER A 213 2.40 -19.95 2.02
CA SER A 213 1.72 -21.24 2.05
C SER A 213 0.22 -21.02 2.01
N ASP A 214 -0.46 -21.63 1.03
CA ASP A 214 -1.92 -21.69 0.86
C ASP A 214 -2.53 -22.92 1.56
N GLU A 215 -1.80 -23.59 2.45
CA GLU A 215 -2.32 -24.73 3.20
C GLU A 215 -3.02 -24.26 4.48
N GLU A 216 -4.36 -24.25 4.47
CA GLU A 216 -5.22 -24.96 5.45
C GLU A 216 -6.71 -24.61 5.21
N ASP A 217 -7.26 -25.12 4.10
CA ASP A 217 -8.64 -25.58 4.05
C ASP A 217 -8.62 -27.11 4.22
N GLU A 218 -9.57 -27.65 4.99
CA GLU A 218 -9.78 -29.06 5.35
C GLU A 218 -9.20 -29.53 6.70
N GLN A 219 -9.94 -29.21 7.77
CA GLN A 219 -10.19 -30.16 8.87
C GLN A 219 -11.45 -29.77 9.67
N GLU A 220 -12.61 -29.82 9.00
CA GLU A 220 -13.89 -30.05 9.68
C GLU A 220 -14.32 -31.48 9.35
N GLU A 221 -14.06 -32.44 10.26
CA GLU A 221 -14.94 -33.60 10.48
C GLU A 221 -14.45 -34.43 11.70
N GLY A 222 -15.33 -34.54 12.71
CA GLY A 222 -15.40 -35.73 13.56
C GLY A 222 -14.72 -35.70 14.93
N LEU A 223 -15.32 -35.02 15.91
CA LEU A 223 -15.20 -35.45 17.31
C LEU A 223 -16.58 -35.83 17.85
N GLY A 224 -16.91 -37.11 17.68
CA GLY A 224 -17.91 -37.80 18.47
C GLY A 224 -17.25 -38.65 19.57
N PHE A 225 -17.85 -38.54 20.76
CA PHE A 225 -17.74 -39.38 21.97
C PHE A 225 -16.40 -39.34 22.75
N ASP A 226 -16.37 -39.26 24.08
CA ASP A 226 -17.34 -39.71 25.10
C ASP A 226 -18.07 -38.63 25.91
#